data_AF-A0A6S7IY39-F1
#
_entry.id   AF-A0A6S7IY39-F1
#
_cell.length_a   1.000
_cell.length_b   1.000
_cell.length_c   1.000
_cell.angle_alpha   90.00
_cell.angle_beta   90.00
_cell.angle_gamma   90.00
#
_symmetry.space_group_name_H-M   'P 1'
#
loop_
_entity.id
_entity.type
_entity.pdbx_description
1 polymer ?
#
loop_
_entity_poly.entity_id
_entity_poly.type
_entity_poly.pdbx_seq_one_letter_code
_entity_poly.pdbx_strand_id
1 'polypeptide(L)'
;MDVNVIPNNMEKYISFSLGKNLVFIDSIQFMASSLEALVSNLSPEDFRIVGKRWKGEDFNLVTQKGVLPYEFLDDISKLNTEGLSSKDKFYSSLYESEVKEEDYQRALKVWDHFKMKTMRDYHDLYLETDVLLLADVFENFRRTCLESYELDPAHYVSAPSLSWDAFLKKSGGEIELVSDMDMFQFFEKDMRG
;
A
#
# COMPACT_ATOMS: atom_id res chain seq x y z
N MET A 1 16.10 -4.17 -22.88
CA MET A 1 15.70 -4.06 -21.46
C MET A 1 14.77 -5.22 -21.25
N ASP A 2 15.26 -6.28 -20.61
CA ASP A 2 14.54 -7.54 -20.52
C ASP A 2 13.53 -7.47 -19.37
N VAL A 3 12.32 -7.96 -19.59
CA VAL A 3 11.26 -7.99 -18.59
C VAL A 3 11.14 -9.43 -18.09
N ASN A 4 11.31 -9.66 -16.79
CA ASN A 4 11.08 -10.96 -16.16
C ASN A 4 9.88 -10.86 -15.23
N VAL A 5 8.98 -11.84 -15.30
CA VAL A 5 7.71 -11.84 -14.55
C VAL A 5 7.62 -13.12 -13.72
N ILE A 6 7.17 -12.99 -12.47
CA ILE A 6 6.76 -14.11 -11.62
C ILE A 6 5.23 -14.20 -11.71
N PRO A 7 4.67 -15.09 -12.54
CA PRO A 7 3.23 -15.20 -12.70
C PRO A 7 2.60 -15.84 -11.45
N ASN A 8 1.39 -15.40 -11.11
CA ASN A 8 0.53 -16.08 -10.14
C ASN A 8 -0.48 -16.97 -10.88
N ASN A 9 -1.14 -16.38 -11.89
CA ASN A 9 -2.00 -17.10 -12.83
C ASN A 9 -1.95 -16.40 -14.21
N MET A 10 -2.87 -16.75 -15.12
CA MET A 10 -2.90 -16.18 -16.48
C MET A 10 -3.20 -14.66 -16.53
N GLU A 11 -3.78 -14.10 -15.48
CA GLU A 11 -4.23 -12.69 -15.43
C GLU A 11 -3.45 -11.85 -14.40
N LYS A 12 -2.81 -12.51 -13.43
CA LYS A 12 -2.14 -11.88 -12.28
C LYS A 12 -0.70 -12.33 -12.18
N TYR A 13 0.17 -11.39 -11.85
CA TYR A 13 1.57 -11.64 -11.50
C TYR A 13 1.82 -11.22 -10.05
N ILE A 14 2.82 -11.84 -9.41
CA ILE A 14 3.24 -11.51 -8.04
C ILE A 14 4.23 -10.33 -8.07
N SER A 15 5.15 -10.36 -9.03
CA SER A 15 6.23 -9.38 -9.17
C SER A 15 6.73 -9.39 -10.61
N PHE A 16 7.28 -8.27 -11.06
CA PHE A 16 8.04 -8.21 -12.30
C PHE A 16 9.32 -7.41 -12.10
N SER A 17 10.28 -7.60 -12.99
CA SER A 17 11.57 -6.93 -12.95
C SER A 17 11.98 -6.45 -14.32
N LEU A 18 12.68 -5.31 -14.34
CA LEU A 18 13.23 -4.71 -15.53
C LEU A 18 14.76 -4.78 -15.46
N GLY A 19 15.35 -5.58 -16.34
CA GLY A 19 16.77 -5.92 -16.29
C GLY A 19 17.10 -6.72 -15.02
N LYS A 20 18.25 -6.42 -14.40
CA LYS A 20 18.75 -7.14 -13.22
C LYS A 20 18.55 -6.40 -11.89
N ASN A 21 18.18 -5.12 -11.94
CA ASN A 21 18.32 -4.22 -10.79
C ASN A 21 17.02 -3.53 -10.36
N LEU A 22 15.96 -3.59 -11.18
CA LEU A 22 14.66 -2.99 -10.84
C LEU A 22 13.63 -4.09 -10.67
N VAL A 23 13.12 -4.22 -9.45
CA VAL A 23 12.09 -5.20 -9.07
C VAL A 23 10.89 -4.44 -8.54
N PHE A 24 9.71 -4.74 -9.07
CA PHE A 24 8.44 -4.16 -8.65
C PHE A 24 7.71 -5.19 -7.80
N ILE A 25 7.54 -4.84 -6.52
CA ILE A 25 6.83 -5.64 -5.53
C ILE A 25 5.50 -5.00 -5.16
N ASP A 26 4.54 -5.83 -4.83
CA ASP A 26 3.20 -5.41 -4.43
C ASP A 26 3.09 -5.39 -2.90
N SER A 27 2.93 -4.20 -2.31
CA SER A 27 2.86 -4.03 -0.87
C SER A 27 1.69 -4.79 -0.22
N ILE A 28 0.61 -5.06 -0.96
CA ILE A 28 -0.53 -5.83 -0.43
C ILE A 28 -0.18 -7.29 -0.15
N GLN A 29 0.87 -7.82 -0.81
CA GLN A 29 1.39 -9.17 -0.56
C GLN A 29 2.08 -9.29 0.79
N PHE A 30 2.37 -8.15 1.44
CA PHE A 30 2.96 -8.06 2.77
C PHE A 30 1.97 -7.59 3.83
N MET A 31 1.18 -6.56 3.49
CA MET A 31 0.27 -5.89 4.40
C MET A 31 -1.10 -5.78 3.73
N ALA A 32 -1.88 -6.88 3.80
CA ALA A 32 -3.17 -7.02 3.15
C ALA A 32 -4.29 -6.24 3.87
N SER A 33 -4.16 -4.91 3.90
CA SER A 33 -5.13 -3.99 4.50
C SER A 33 -5.19 -2.67 3.72
N SER A 34 -6.20 -1.85 3.99
CA SER A 34 -6.29 -0.52 3.37
C SER A 34 -5.18 0.40 3.90
N LEU A 35 -4.73 1.33 3.06
CA LEU A 35 -3.74 2.34 3.49
C LEU A 35 -4.20 3.11 4.73
N GLU A 36 -5.50 3.42 4.84
CA GLU A 36 -6.09 4.09 6.00
C GLU A 36 -5.87 3.28 7.29
N ALA A 37 -6.15 1.99 7.25
CA ALA A 37 -5.95 1.10 8.38
C ALA A 37 -4.47 0.90 8.71
N LEU A 38 -3.58 0.92 7.72
CA LEU A 38 -2.14 0.82 7.98
C LEU A 38 -1.58 2.10 8.60
N VAL A 39 -2.01 3.25 8.10
CA VAL A 39 -1.59 4.57 8.61
C VAL A 39 -2.10 4.81 10.03
N SER A 40 -3.31 4.35 10.38
CA SER A 40 -3.85 4.49 11.74
C SER A 40 -3.09 3.69 12.80
N ASN A 41 -2.26 2.72 12.39
CA ASN A 41 -1.38 1.96 13.27
C ASN A 41 0.00 2.63 13.49
N LEU A 42 0.30 3.72 12.78
CA LEU A 42 1.58 4.43 12.93
C LEU A 42 1.53 5.45 14.07
N SER A 43 2.62 5.55 14.82
CA SER A 43 2.82 6.64 15.78
C SER A 43 3.41 7.87 15.07
N PRO A 44 3.25 9.10 15.60
CA PRO A 44 3.78 10.32 14.97
C PRO A 44 5.27 10.24 14.58
N GLU A 45 6.09 9.53 15.35
CA GLU A 45 7.52 9.27 15.10
C GLU A 45 7.81 8.32 13.94
N ASP A 46 6.82 7.52 13.50
CA ASP A 46 6.95 6.59 12.38
C ASP A 46 6.80 7.29 11.03
N PHE A 47 6.19 8.48 10.99
CA PHE A 47 6.05 9.33 9.79
C PHE A 47 7.37 10.06 9.46
N ARG A 48 8.44 9.30 9.23
CA ARG A 48 9.79 9.83 9.00
C ARG A 48 9.95 10.53 7.66
N ILE A 49 9.20 10.09 6.65
CA ILE A 49 9.23 10.63 5.29
C ILE A 49 8.24 11.78 5.18
N VAL A 50 6.96 11.57 5.51
CA VAL A 50 5.93 12.62 5.52
C VAL A 50 6.35 13.77 6.44
N GLY A 51 6.87 13.43 7.63
CA GLY A 51 7.35 14.42 8.60
C GLY A 51 8.57 15.21 8.15
N LYS A 52 9.32 14.81 7.11
CA LYS A 52 10.37 15.68 6.53
C LYS A 52 9.79 16.79 5.66
N ARG A 53 8.61 16.57 5.09
CA ARG A 53 7.98 17.46 4.13
C ARG A 53 6.96 18.40 4.76
N TRP A 54 6.14 17.89 5.67
CA TRP A 54 5.09 18.68 6.35
C TRP A 54 5.28 18.67 7.86
N LYS A 55 4.89 19.78 8.49
CA LYS A 55 4.97 20.02 9.94
C LYS A 55 3.68 20.71 10.41
N GLY A 56 3.41 20.65 11.71
CA GLY A 56 2.30 21.38 12.32
C GLY A 56 0.94 20.95 11.77
N GLU A 57 0.09 21.90 11.40
CA GLU A 57 -1.24 21.61 10.88
C GLU A 57 -1.19 20.86 9.54
N ASP A 58 -0.27 21.21 8.64
CA ASP A 58 -0.11 20.53 7.36
C ASP A 58 0.12 19.03 7.57
N PHE A 59 1.00 18.67 8.52
CA PHE A 59 1.28 17.29 8.88
C PHE A 59 0.00 16.55 9.30
N ASN A 60 -0.78 17.13 10.20
CA ASN A 60 -2.02 16.52 10.69
C ASN A 60 -3.07 16.31 9.60
N LEU A 61 -3.08 17.18 8.57
CA LEU A 61 -3.98 17.07 7.43
C LEU A 61 -3.54 15.96 6.47
N VAL A 62 -2.23 15.87 6.18
CA VAL A 62 -1.69 14.90 5.21
C VAL A 62 -1.47 13.50 5.75
N THR A 63 -1.43 13.31 7.09
CA THR A 63 -1.32 11.99 7.71
C THR A 63 -2.63 11.23 7.80
N GLN A 64 -3.74 11.81 7.34
CA GLN A 64 -5.04 11.14 7.26
C GLN A 64 -5.36 10.88 5.78
N LYS A 65 -5.65 9.62 5.43
CA LYS A 65 -5.93 9.23 4.04
C LYS A 65 -7.00 10.13 3.43
N GLY A 66 -6.74 10.77 2.30
CA GLY A 66 -7.69 11.65 1.61
C GLY A 66 -8.85 10.90 0.91
N VAL A 67 -9.75 11.65 0.29
CA VAL A 67 -10.73 11.12 -0.68
C VAL A 67 -10.54 11.78 -2.04
N LEU A 68 -10.77 11.06 -3.12
CA LEU A 68 -10.64 11.58 -4.49
C LEU A 68 -11.87 11.18 -5.31
N PRO A 69 -12.44 12.07 -6.15
CA PRO A 69 -13.60 11.73 -6.96
C PRO A 69 -13.15 11.00 -8.23
N TYR A 70 -12.86 9.70 -8.11
CA TYR A 70 -12.25 8.90 -9.19
C TYR A 70 -13.09 8.86 -10.46
N GLU A 71 -14.41 8.69 -10.32
CA GLU A 71 -15.34 8.66 -11.47
C GLU A 71 -15.48 10.00 -12.16
N PHE A 72 -15.30 11.09 -11.40
CA PHE A 72 -15.22 12.40 -12.01
C PHE A 72 -13.91 12.56 -12.78
N LEU A 73 -12.76 12.18 -12.23
CA LEU A 73 -11.43 12.34 -12.85
C LEU A 73 -11.11 11.27 -13.93
N ASP A 74 -12.02 11.09 -14.89
CA ASP A 74 -11.88 10.15 -16.02
C ASP A 74 -11.08 10.71 -17.21
N ASP A 75 -10.74 12.00 -17.19
CA ASP A 75 -10.05 12.70 -18.27
C ASP A 75 -9.07 13.76 -17.73
N ILE A 76 -7.92 13.88 -18.39
CA ILE A 76 -6.83 14.79 -17.98
C ILE A 76 -7.30 16.25 -17.96
N SER A 77 -8.23 16.65 -18.83
CA SER A 77 -8.75 18.03 -18.86
C SER A 77 -9.49 18.42 -17.58
N LYS A 78 -10.12 17.45 -16.90
CA LYS A 78 -10.83 17.68 -15.63
C LYS A 78 -9.91 18.02 -14.47
N LEU A 79 -8.62 17.74 -14.58
CA LEU A 79 -7.62 18.24 -13.62
C LEU A 79 -7.56 19.79 -13.64
N ASN A 80 -7.93 20.43 -14.75
CA ASN A 80 -7.95 21.89 -14.83
C ASN A 80 -9.28 22.51 -14.36
N THR A 81 -10.23 21.71 -13.88
CA THR A 81 -11.48 22.21 -13.30
C THR A 81 -11.17 23.05 -12.07
N GLU A 82 -11.69 24.28 -12.05
CA GLU A 82 -11.56 25.17 -10.91
C GLU A 82 -12.55 24.80 -9.79
N GLY A 83 -12.08 24.86 -8.54
CA GLY A 83 -12.86 24.47 -7.37
C GLY A 83 -12.85 22.97 -7.09
N LEU A 84 -13.08 22.60 -5.83
CA LEU A 84 -13.29 21.21 -5.46
C LEU A 84 -14.63 20.76 -6.07
N SER A 85 -14.63 19.56 -6.65
CA SER A 85 -15.87 18.97 -7.20
C SER A 85 -16.92 18.81 -6.12
N SER A 86 -18.20 18.90 -6.50
CA SER A 86 -19.32 18.74 -5.58
C SER A 86 -19.39 17.32 -4.99
N LYS A 87 -20.01 17.17 -3.82
CA LYS A 87 -20.08 15.90 -3.07
C LYS A 87 -20.63 14.73 -3.90
N ASP A 88 -21.61 14.97 -4.78
CA ASP A 88 -22.18 13.96 -5.67
C ASP A 88 -21.15 13.33 -6.62
N LYS A 89 -20.06 14.06 -6.93
CA LYS A 89 -18.96 13.58 -7.78
C LYS A 89 -18.01 12.62 -7.07
N PHE A 90 -18.13 12.48 -5.75
CA PHE A 90 -17.36 11.53 -4.95
C PHE A 90 -18.09 10.20 -4.73
N TYR A 91 -19.18 9.93 -5.46
CA TYR A 91 -19.78 8.60 -5.47
C TYR A 91 -18.74 7.55 -5.88
N SER A 92 -18.86 6.34 -5.32
CA SER A 92 -18.04 5.20 -5.71
C SER A 92 -18.94 4.08 -6.22
N SER A 93 -18.89 3.84 -7.52
CA SER A 93 -19.46 2.69 -8.24
C SER A 93 -18.86 1.36 -7.80
N LEU A 94 -17.61 1.33 -7.32
CA LEU A 94 -16.99 0.12 -6.78
C LEU A 94 -17.65 -0.33 -5.48
N TYR A 95 -18.02 0.61 -4.61
CA TYR A 95 -18.66 0.35 -3.32
C TYR A 95 -20.16 0.60 -3.32
N GLU A 96 -20.71 1.07 -4.44
CA GLU A 96 -22.08 1.56 -4.61
C GLU A 96 -22.51 2.51 -3.47
N SER A 97 -21.63 3.44 -3.10
CA SER A 97 -21.83 4.29 -1.92
C SER A 97 -21.39 5.74 -2.14
N GLU A 98 -22.09 6.67 -1.50
CA GLU A 98 -21.68 8.06 -1.39
C GLU A 98 -20.48 8.24 -0.45
N VAL A 99 -19.69 9.29 -0.67
CA VAL A 99 -18.68 9.71 0.30
C VAL A 99 -19.32 10.13 1.62
N LYS A 100 -18.69 9.77 2.72
CA LYS A 100 -19.10 10.22 4.05
C LYS A 100 -19.03 11.73 4.15
N GLU A 101 -19.95 12.33 4.92
CA GLU A 101 -19.98 13.78 5.10
C GLU A 101 -18.68 14.28 5.73
N GLU A 102 -18.16 13.55 6.73
CA GLU A 102 -16.93 13.89 7.44
C GLU A 102 -15.72 13.93 6.50
N ASP A 103 -15.65 12.98 5.56
CA ASP A 103 -14.57 12.91 4.57
C ASP A 103 -14.65 14.05 3.54
N TYR A 104 -15.85 14.40 3.09
CA TYR A 104 -16.03 15.52 2.17
C TYR A 104 -15.73 16.87 2.84
N GLN A 105 -16.17 17.07 4.09
CA GLN A 105 -15.83 18.27 4.86
C GLN A 105 -14.32 18.41 5.08
N ARG A 106 -13.63 17.29 5.30
CA ARG A 106 -12.17 17.29 5.38
C ARG A 106 -11.52 17.62 4.04
N ALA A 107 -12.04 17.11 2.92
CA ALA A 107 -11.56 17.48 1.59
C ALA A 107 -11.68 18.99 1.34
N LEU A 108 -12.79 19.61 1.75
CA LEU A 108 -12.97 21.07 1.73
C LEU A 108 -11.95 21.78 2.62
N LYS A 109 -11.72 21.29 3.84
CA LYS A 109 -10.69 21.86 4.73
C LYS A 109 -9.30 21.81 4.10
N VAL A 110 -8.91 20.68 3.51
CA VAL A 110 -7.62 20.51 2.83
C VAL A 110 -7.52 21.49 1.65
N TRP A 111 -8.57 21.57 0.84
CA TRP A 111 -8.65 22.48 -0.30
C TRP A 111 -8.40 23.94 0.11
N ASP A 112 -9.11 24.40 1.14
CA ASP A 112 -9.02 25.77 1.65
C ASP A 112 -7.66 26.04 2.32
N HIS A 113 -7.17 25.09 3.13
CA HIS A 113 -5.90 25.21 3.86
C HIS A 113 -4.71 25.37 2.92
N PHE A 114 -4.63 24.52 1.88
CA PHE A 114 -3.57 24.57 0.88
C PHE A 114 -3.82 25.59 -0.24
N LYS A 115 -4.93 26.35 -0.17
CA LYS A 115 -5.31 27.40 -1.13
C LYS A 115 -5.36 26.89 -2.57
N MET A 116 -5.92 25.70 -2.73
CA MET A 116 -6.02 25.01 -4.01
C MET A 116 -6.97 25.77 -4.93
N LYS A 117 -6.69 25.71 -6.24
CA LYS A 117 -7.50 26.39 -7.25
C LYS A 117 -8.13 25.39 -8.21
N THR A 118 -7.40 24.35 -8.53
CA THR A 118 -7.78 23.36 -9.54
C THR A 118 -7.80 21.95 -8.96
N MET A 119 -8.57 21.07 -9.57
CA MET A 119 -8.58 19.65 -9.22
C MET A 119 -7.19 19.01 -9.34
N ARG A 120 -6.29 19.56 -10.16
CA ARG A 120 -4.88 19.18 -10.24
C ARG A 120 -4.15 19.40 -8.92
N ASP A 121 -4.32 20.56 -8.29
CA ASP A 121 -3.66 20.88 -7.02
C ASP A 121 -4.05 19.86 -5.94
N TYR A 122 -5.35 19.50 -5.91
CA TYR A 122 -5.88 18.51 -4.98
C TYR A 122 -5.44 17.08 -5.31
N HIS A 123 -5.49 16.70 -6.59
CA HIS A 123 -5.03 15.40 -7.07
C HIS A 123 -3.55 15.18 -6.77
N ASP A 124 -2.70 16.17 -7.03
CA ASP A 124 -1.26 16.04 -6.87
C ASP A 124 -0.89 15.91 -5.38
N LEU A 125 -1.56 16.66 -4.50
CA LEU A 125 -1.40 16.46 -3.05
C LEU A 125 -1.92 15.08 -2.62
N TYR A 126 -3.10 14.67 -3.10
CA TYR A 126 -3.67 13.36 -2.79
C TYR A 126 -2.71 12.22 -3.17
N LEU A 127 -2.19 12.24 -4.40
CA LEU A 127 -1.27 11.23 -4.90
C LEU A 127 0.07 11.25 -4.14
N GLU A 128 0.62 12.45 -3.90
CA GLU A 128 1.87 12.59 -3.14
C GLU A 128 1.72 12.05 -1.72
N THR A 129 0.62 12.37 -1.04
CA THR A 129 0.36 11.91 0.33
C THR A 129 0.16 10.40 0.39
N ASP A 130 -0.64 9.80 -0.51
CA ASP A 130 -0.83 8.34 -0.54
C ASP A 130 0.51 7.59 -0.74
N VAL A 131 1.39 8.10 -1.63
CA VAL A 131 2.71 7.50 -1.86
C VAL A 131 3.62 7.63 -0.64
N LEU A 132 3.69 8.81 -0.03
CA LEU A 132 4.57 9.04 1.12
C LEU A 132 4.09 8.32 2.37
N LEU A 133 2.77 8.21 2.57
CA LEU A 133 2.18 7.42 3.66
C LEU A 133 2.49 5.94 3.49
N LEU A 134 2.32 5.39 2.28
CA LEU A 134 2.68 4.00 2.02
C LEU A 134 4.17 3.75 2.24
N ALA A 135 5.02 4.72 1.88
CA ALA A 135 6.45 4.63 2.14
C ALA A 135 6.78 4.60 3.64
N ASP A 136 6.16 5.46 4.46
CA ASP A 136 6.34 5.43 5.92
C ASP A 136 5.84 4.12 6.55
N VAL A 137 4.68 3.62 6.10
CA VAL A 137 4.15 2.31 6.50
C VAL A 137 5.15 1.19 6.17
N PHE A 138 5.65 1.14 4.94
CA PHE A 138 6.55 0.08 4.50
C PHE A 138 7.94 0.18 5.17
N GLU A 139 8.46 1.38 5.40
CA GLU A 139 9.71 1.59 6.15
C GLU A 139 9.57 1.18 7.62
N ASN A 140 8.40 1.40 8.24
CA ASN A 140 8.11 0.90 9.58
C ASN A 140 8.06 -0.64 9.62
N PHE A 141 7.43 -1.26 8.61
CA PHE A 141 7.41 -2.71 8.45
C PHE A 141 8.82 -3.29 8.27
N ARG A 142 9.63 -2.68 7.39
CA ARG A 142 11.04 -3.06 7.19
C ARG A 142 11.84 -3.03 8.48
N ARG A 143 11.71 -1.95 9.26
CA ARG A 143 12.38 -1.81 10.57
C ARG A 143 11.97 -2.93 11.52
N THR A 144 10.67 -3.19 11.64
CA THR A 144 10.15 -4.27 12.51
C THR A 144 10.70 -5.65 12.11
N CYS A 145 10.74 -5.94 10.81
CA CYS A 145 11.28 -7.21 10.29
C CYS A 145 12.79 -7.33 10.51
N LEU A 146 13.55 -6.26 10.31
CA LEU A 146 14.99 -6.24 10.56
C LEU A 146 15.29 -6.44 12.05
N GLU A 147 14.54 -5.81 12.95
CA GLU A 147 14.71 -5.97 14.40
C GLU A 147 14.31 -7.37 14.87
N SER A 148 13.23 -7.94 14.33
CA SER A 148 12.68 -9.23 14.78
C SER A 148 13.37 -10.44 14.16
N TYR A 149 13.66 -10.36 12.86
CA TYR A 149 14.10 -11.49 12.03
C TYR A 149 15.48 -11.27 11.41
N GLU A 150 16.02 -10.04 11.46
CA GLU A 150 17.24 -9.64 10.73
C GLU A 150 17.13 -9.99 9.22
N LEU A 151 15.92 -9.83 8.68
CA LEU A 151 15.59 -10.01 7.27
C LEU A 151 14.89 -8.74 6.78
N ASP A 152 15.28 -8.27 5.60
CA ASP A 152 14.66 -7.10 4.97
C ASP A 152 13.54 -7.56 4.04
N PRO A 153 12.26 -7.20 4.31
CA PRO A 153 11.14 -7.61 3.47
C PRO A 153 11.23 -7.08 2.04
N ALA A 154 12.03 -6.04 1.76
CA ALA A 154 12.25 -5.55 0.40
C ALA A 154 13.02 -6.54 -0.51
N HIS A 155 13.58 -7.62 0.05
CA HIS A 155 14.20 -8.71 -0.70
C HIS A 155 13.26 -9.90 -0.98
N TYR A 156 11.99 -9.76 -0.60
CA TYR A 156 10.98 -10.78 -0.76
C TYR A 156 9.89 -10.31 -1.72
N VAL A 157 9.05 -11.24 -2.16
CA VAL A 157 7.88 -10.92 -3.00
C VAL A 157 6.56 -10.95 -2.21
N SER A 158 6.56 -11.54 -1.01
CA SER A 158 5.36 -11.65 -0.16
C SER A 158 5.70 -11.95 1.30
N ALA A 159 4.75 -11.68 2.22
CA ALA A 159 4.88 -12.03 3.64
C ALA A 159 5.06 -13.54 3.91
N PRO A 160 4.39 -14.47 3.21
CA PRO A 160 4.67 -15.90 3.35
C PRO A 160 6.12 -16.28 3.02
N SER A 161 6.68 -15.72 1.93
CA SER A 161 8.08 -16.00 1.56
C SER A 161 9.07 -15.49 2.61
N LEU A 162 8.81 -14.31 3.17
CA LEU A 162 9.57 -13.75 4.29
C LEU A 162 9.44 -14.62 5.54
N SER A 163 8.22 -15.05 5.87
CA SER A 163 7.92 -15.83 7.08
C SER A 163 8.59 -17.21 7.04
N TRP A 164 8.65 -17.81 5.84
CA TRP A 164 9.35 -19.07 5.62
C TRP A 164 10.84 -18.97 5.93
N ASP A 165 11.52 -17.97 5.38
CA ASP A 165 12.94 -17.73 5.66
C ASP A 165 13.18 -17.34 7.12
N ALA A 166 12.29 -16.54 7.72
CA ALA A 166 12.36 -16.21 9.13
C ALA A 166 12.24 -17.47 10.01
N PHE A 167 11.33 -18.39 9.67
CA PHE A 167 11.17 -19.67 10.35
C PHE A 167 12.43 -20.53 10.25
N LEU A 168 12.98 -20.71 9.05
CA LEU A 168 14.20 -21.50 8.83
C LEU A 168 15.37 -20.89 9.60
N LYS A 169 15.55 -19.57 9.52
CA LYS A 169 16.62 -18.85 10.21
C LYS A 169 16.53 -18.99 11.73
N LYS A 170 15.32 -18.92 12.30
CA LYS A 170 15.11 -19.01 13.76
C LYS A 170 15.18 -20.45 14.29
N SER A 171 14.68 -21.42 13.53
CA SER A 171 14.70 -22.83 13.94
C SER A 171 16.08 -23.48 13.75
N GLY A 172 16.88 -22.99 12.79
CA GLY A 172 18.13 -23.64 12.39
C GLY A 172 17.92 -25.02 11.77
N GLY A 173 16.68 -25.38 11.47
CA GLY A 173 16.30 -26.66 10.90
C GLY A 173 16.42 -26.67 9.39
N GLU A 174 16.70 -27.84 8.84
CA GLU A 174 16.61 -28.10 7.41
C GLU A 174 15.27 -28.78 7.13
N ILE A 175 14.53 -28.29 6.14
CA ILE A 175 13.30 -28.92 5.66
C ILE A 175 13.66 -29.68 4.37
N GLU A 176 13.41 -30.98 4.39
CA GLU A 176 13.56 -31.82 3.22
C GLU A 176 12.32 -31.77 2.31
N LEU A 177 12.54 -31.91 1.01
CA LEU A 177 11.44 -32.05 0.06
C LEU A 177 10.74 -33.39 0.30
N VAL A 178 9.42 -33.36 0.44
CA VAL A 178 8.60 -34.59 0.50
C VAL A 178 8.72 -35.32 -0.83
N SER A 179 9.46 -36.43 -0.83
CA SER A 179 9.70 -37.28 -1.99
C SER A 179 8.89 -38.58 -1.96
N ASP A 180 8.34 -38.92 -0.80
CA ASP A 180 7.53 -40.11 -0.59
C ASP A 180 6.03 -39.78 -0.74
N MET A 181 5.33 -40.62 -1.51
CA MET A 181 3.91 -40.43 -1.83
C MET A 181 3.00 -40.66 -0.62
N ASP A 182 3.36 -41.56 0.29
CA ASP A 182 2.55 -41.84 1.48
C ASP A 182 2.66 -40.67 2.48
N MET A 183 3.86 -40.10 2.64
CA MET A 183 4.04 -38.86 3.40
C MET A 183 3.24 -37.70 2.82
N PHE A 184 3.26 -37.51 1.49
CA PHE A 184 2.46 -36.48 0.83
C PHE A 184 0.96 -36.65 1.11
N GLN A 185 0.43 -37.86 0.92
CA GLN A 185 -0.99 -38.16 1.17
C GLN A 185 -1.37 -38.02 2.64
N PHE A 186 -0.46 -38.35 3.57
CA PHE A 186 -0.67 -38.15 4.99
C PHE A 186 -0.90 -36.67 5.30
N PHE A 187 -0.02 -35.78 4.81
CA PHE A 187 -0.19 -34.34 4.99
C PHE A 187 -1.46 -33.80 4.32
N GLU A 188 -1.78 -34.22 3.10
CA GLU A 188 -3.00 -33.73 2.42
C GLU A 188 -4.29 -34.11 3.14
N LYS A 189 -4.39 -35.35 3.65
CA LYS A 189 -5.59 -35.84 4.36
C LYS A 189 -5.81 -35.13 5.69
N ASP A 190 -4.73 -34.72 6.34
CA ASP A 190 -4.77 -34.05 7.65
C ASP A 190 -4.80 -32.52 7.54
N MET A 191 -4.70 -31.96 6.32
CA MET A 191 -4.85 -30.53 6.09
C MET A 191 -6.31 -30.09 6.35
N ARG A 192 -6.48 -29.17 7.30
CA ARG A 192 -7.77 -28.53 7.62
C ARG A 192 -7.60 -27.01 7.44
N GLY A 193 -8.67 -26.35 6.98
CA GLY A 193 -8.78 -24.89 6.92
C GLY A 193 -9.75 -24.36 7.97
#